data_AF-A0A850NUB9-F1
#
_entry.id   AF-A0A850NUB9-F1
#
_cell.length_a   1.000
_cell.length_b   1.000
_cell.length_c   1.000
_cell.angle_alpha   90.00
_cell.angle_beta   90.00
_cell.angle_gamma   90.00
#
_symmetry.space_group_name_H-M   'P 1'
#
loop_
_entity.id
_entity.type
_entity.pdbx_description
1 polymer ?
#
loop_
_entity_poly.entity_id
_entity_poly.type
_entity_poly.pdbx_seq_one_letter_code
_entity_poly.pdbx_strand_id
1 'polypeptide(L)'
;PAPLVAGVRGRRRRDTVSKRIATKFANGLRRKLLGDGAPDTGCPLKLFRREDFLALPCFEGLHRFLPALFQHYHHALINLDVGNRPRLSGSSKYNNLNRALVGLYDMTGVIWLRRRTRVPRAPREV
;
A
#
# COMPACT_ATOMS: atom_id res chain seq x y z
N PRO A 1 -9.32 -7.53 -15.05
CA PRO A 1 -8.99 -6.17 -14.57
C PRO A 1 -7.51 -5.83 -14.84
N ALA A 2 -7.18 -4.56 -15.07
CA ALA A 2 -5.80 -4.15 -15.32
C ALA A 2 -4.95 -4.25 -14.03
N PRO A 3 -3.63 -4.50 -14.13
CA PRO A 3 -2.78 -4.63 -12.95
C PRO A 3 -2.58 -3.28 -12.25
N LEU A 4 -2.43 -3.33 -10.93
CA LEU A 4 -1.80 -2.27 -10.15
C LEU A 4 -0.28 -2.43 -10.28
N VAL A 5 0.40 -1.39 -10.74
CA VAL A 5 1.86 -1.33 -10.75
C VAL A 5 2.32 -0.48 -9.57
N ALA A 6 3.17 -1.02 -8.71
CA ALA A 6 3.71 -0.35 -7.53
C ALA A 6 5.23 -0.26 -7.60
N GLY A 7 5.76 0.93 -7.31
CA GLY A 7 7.19 1.12 -7.16
C GLY A 7 7.71 0.53 -5.85
N VAL A 8 8.87 -0.10 -5.87
CA VAL A 8 9.59 -0.60 -4.71
C VAL A 8 10.88 0.19 -4.58
N ARG A 9 11.03 0.94 -3.49
CA ARG A 9 12.28 1.66 -3.24
C ARG A 9 13.31 0.63 -2.77
N GLY A 10 14.25 0.29 -3.64
CA GLY A 10 15.26 -0.74 -3.39
C GLY A 10 16.18 -0.48 -2.18
N ARG A 11 17.05 -1.45 -1.86
CA ARG A 11 17.94 -1.46 -0.67
C ARG A 11 18.88 -0.26 -0.53
N ARG A 12 19.14 0.53 -1.58
CA ARG A 12 19.99 1.73 -1.59
C ARG A 12 19.37 2.95 -0.88
N ARG A 13 18.56 2.73 0.16
CA ARG A 13 18.19 3.81 1.07
C ARG A 13 19.31 4.05 2.07
N ARG A 14 19.78 5.30 2.16
CA ARG A 14 20.62 5.79 3.27
C ARG A 14 19.77 6.02 4.53
N ASP A 15 18.98 5.00 4.90
CA ASP A 15 18.20 5.03 6.13
C ASP A 15 19.08 4.61 7.30
N THR A 16 18.92 5.28 8.44
CA THR A 16 19.53 4.87 9.70
C THR A 16 19.11 3.42 10.03
N VAL A 17 19.99 2.67 10.71
CA VAL A 17 19.76 1.26 11.06
C VAL A 17 18.41 1.07 11.78
N SER A 18 18.07 1.97 12.70
CA SER A 18 16.78 2.00 13.41
C SER A 18 15.57 2.10 12.48
N LYS A 19 15.60 3.01 11.50
CA LYS A 19 14.54 3.17 10.49
C LYS A 19 14.39 1.93 9.62
N ARG A 20 15.49 1.28 9.28
CA ARG A 20 15.47 0.04 8.48
C ARG A 20 14.81 -1.11 9.25
N ILE A 21 15.12 -1.27 10.54
CA ILE A 21 14.48 -2.28 11.39
C ILE A 21 12.98 -2.00 11.55
N ALA A 22 12.61 -0.75 11.88
CA ALA A 22 11.22 -0.35 12.03
C ALA A 22 10.41 -0.59 10.74
N THR A 23 10.99 -0.26 9.57
CA THR A 23 10.35 -0.49 8.27
C THR A 23 10.16 -1.98 7.98
N LYS A 24 11.18 -2.81 8.26
CA LYS A 24 11.07 -4.27 8.10
C LYS A 24 9.97 -4.84 8.99
N PHE A 25 9.91 -4.44 10.26
CA PHE A 25 8.88 -4.87 11.18
C PHE A 25 7.49 -4.44 10.71
N ALA A 26 7.30 -3.17 10.35
CA ALA A 26 6.03 -2.64 9.87
C ALA A 26 5.53 -3.36 8.60
N ASN A 27 6.42 -3.56 7.62
CA ASN A 27 6.09 -4.29 6.39
C ASN A 27 5.80 -5.77 6.67
N GLY A 28 6.53 -6.39 7.61
CA GLY A 28 6.31 -7.78 8.02
C GLY A 28 4.95 -7.99 8.70
N LEU A 29 4.62 -7.13 9.67
CA LEU A 29 3.31 -7.12 10.33
C LEU A 29 2.18 -6.96 9.32
N ARG A 30 2.31 -5.97 8.44
CA ARG A 30 1.33 -5.73 7.38
C ARG A 30 1.16 -6.93 6.46
N ARG A 31 2.26 -7.53 6.00
CA ARG A 31 2.23 -8.70 5.11
C ARG A 31 1.48 -9.86 5.76
N LYS A 32 1.70 -10.10 7.06
CA LYS A 32 0.99 -11.14 7.83
C LYS A 32 -0.52 -10.86 7.93
N LEU A 33 -0.91 -9.60 8.10
CA LEU A 33 -2.30 -9.23 8.32
C LEU A 33 -3.13 -9.06 7.04
N LEU A 34 -2.54 -8.47 5.99
CA LEU A 34 -3.25 -8.15 4.75
C LEU A 34 -2.96 -9.13 3.61
N GLY A 35 -1.81 -9.82 3.62
CA GLY A 35 -1.43 -10.73 2.53
C GLY A 35 -1.32 -10.04 1.16
N ASP A 36 -1.06 -8.73 1.12
CA ASP A 36 -1.22 -7.90 -0.08
C ASP A 36 -0.04 -7.94 -1.06
N GLY A 37 0.99 -8.73 -0.78
CA GLY A 37 2.14 -8.93 -1.67
C GLY A 37 3.00 -7.69 -1.91
N ALA A 38 2.74 -6.57 -1.23
CA ALA A 38 3.46 -5.31 -1.42
C ALA A 38 4.73 -5.25 -0.54
N PRO A 39 5.95 -5.28 -1.11
CA PRO A 39 7.19 -5.28 -0.35
C PRO A 39 7.53 -3.89 0.24
N ASP A 40 7.04 -2.81 -0.38
CA ASP A 40 7.21 -1.42 0.08
C ASP A 40 5.88 -0.66 -0.01
N THR A 41 5.05 -0.83 1.01
CA THR A 41 3.74 -0.16 1.09
C THR A 41 3.84 1.36 1.10
N GLY A 42 4.90 1.89 1.71
CA GLY A 42 5.09 3.33 1.87
C GLY A 42 5.57 4.03 0.60
N CYS A 43 5.75 3.31 -0.52
CA CYS A 43 6.08 3.93 -1.79
C CYS A 43 4.83 4.64 -2.35
N PRO A 44 4.90 5.95 -2.64
CA PRO A 44 3.78 6.69 -3.20
C PRO A 44 3.61 6.44 -4.71
N LEU A 45 4.67 6.00 -5.41
CA LEU A 45 4.63 5.81 -6.85
C LEU A 45 3.85 4.53 -7.20
N LYS A 46 2.67 4.72 -7.79
CA LYS A 46 1.75 3.66 -8.20
C LYS A 46 1.06 4.07 -9.50
N LEU A 47 0.79 3.10 -10.35
CA LEU A 47 0.03 3.26 -11.60
C LEU A 47 -1.10 2.25 -11.64
N PHE A 48 -2.29 2.72 -11.97
CA PHE A 48 -3.52 1.95 -12.06
C PHE A 48 -4.47 2.64 -13.04
N ARG A 49 -5.47 1.92 -13.54
CA ARG A 49 -6.52 2.53 -14.35
C ARG A 49 -7.49 3.32 -13.49
N ARG A 50 -8.03 4.39 -14.07
CA ARG A 50 -8.92 5.32 -13.37
C ARG A 50 -10.20 4.62 -12.93
N GLU A 51 -10.83 3.88 -13.83
CA GLU A 51 -12.08 3.16 -13.58
C GLU A 51 -11.96 2.19 -12.41
N ASP A 52 -10.84 1.47 -12.34
CA ASP A 52 -10.54 0.51 -11.27
C ASP A 52 -10.36 1.20 -9.91
N PHE A 53 -9.69 2.36 -9.90
CA PHE A 53 -9.51 3.16 -8.68
C PHE A 53 -10.83 3.75 -8.18
N LEU A 54 -11.69 4.23 -9.09
CA LEU A 54 -12.98 4.81 -8.73
C LEU A 54 -13.97 3.78 -8.16
N ALA A 55 -13.76 2.49 -8.41
CA ALA A 55 -14.54 1.42 -7.80
C ALA A 55 -14.15 1.12 -6.34
N LEU A 56 -13.02 1.64 -5.86
CA LEU A 56 -12.54 1.38 -4.50
C LEU A 56 -13.28 2.24 -3.45
N PRO A 57 -13.40 1.75 -2.21
CA PRO A 57 -13.89 2.58 -1.11
C PRO A 57 -12.94 3.75 -0.85
N CYS A 58 -13.50 4.94 -0.62
CA CYS A 58 -12.74 6.17 -0.37
C CYS A 58 -12.67 6.48 1.13
N PHE A 59 -11.48 6.72 1.64
CA PHE A 59 -11.22 7.14 3.01
C PHE A 59 -9.83 7.80 3.13
N GLU A 60 -9.61 8.53 4.21
CA GLU A 60 -8.31 9.14 4.47
C GLU A 60 -7.22 8.07 4.63
N GLY A 61 -6.09 8.22 3.94
CA GLY A 61 -5.02 7.23 4.00
C GLY A 61 -5.18 6.02 3.07
N LEU A 62 -6.24 5.97 2.24
CA LEU A 62 -6.49 4.96 1.20
C LEU A 62 -5.24 4.59 0.38
N HIS A 63 -4.43 5.58 0.01
CA HIS A 63 -3.21 5.41 -0.79
C HIS A 63 -2.19 4.40 -0.20
N ARG A 64 -2.25 4.18 1.13
CA ARG A 64 -1.44 3.18 1.85
C ARG A 64 -1.96 1.76 1.65
N PHE A 65 -3.23 1.59 1.32
CA PHE A 65 -3.91 0.30 1.25
C PHE A 65 -4.28 -0.12 -0.18
N LEU A 66 -3.88 0.65 -1.19
CA LEU A 66 -4.15 0.33 -2.60
C LEU A 66 -3.76 -1.12 -2.97
N PRO A 67 -2.57 -1.65 -2.63
CA PRO A 67 -2.27 -3.05 -2.98
C PRO A 67 -3.27 -4.05 -2.41
N ALA A 68 -3.65 -3.89 -1.13
CA ALA A 68 -4.60 -4.77 -0.47
C ALA A 68 -6.02 -4.66 -1.05
N LEU A 69 -6.42 -3.45 -1.44
CA LEU A 69 -7.75 -3.20 -2.00
C LEU A 69 -7.83 -3.66 -3.46
N PHE A 70 -6.86 -3.32 -4.31
CA PHE A 70 -6.79 -3.82 -5.68
C PHE A 70 -6.76 -5.36 -5.71
N GLN A 71 -6.00 -6.00 -4.83
CA GLN A 71 -6.00 -7.46 -4.70
C GLN A 71 -7.37 -8.00 -4.27
N HIS A 72 -8.08 -7.31 -3.37
CA HIS A 72 -9.45 -7.68 -2.97
C HIS A 72 -10.41 -7.68 -4.15
N TYR A 73 -10.24 -6.74 -5.09
CA TYR A 73 -10.96 -6.66 -6.36
C TYR A 73 -10.34 -7.53 -7.48
N HIS A 74 -9.48 -8.48 -7.13
CA HIS A 74 -8.87 -9.45 -8.05
C HIS A 74 -7.94 -8.84 -9.13
N HIS A 75 -7.37 -7.67 -8.86
CA HIS A 75 -6.31 -7.11 -9.70
C HIS A 75 -4.96 -7.76 -9.37
N ALA A 76 -4.15 -8.00 -10.41
CA ALA A 76 -2.76 -8.39 -10.23
C ALA A 76 -1.93 -7.22 -9.68
N LEU A 77 -0.92 -7.52 -8.88
CA LEU A 77 0.06 -6.56 -8.38
C LEU A 77 1.40 -6.81 -9.07
N ILE A 78 1.93 -5.78 -9.73
CA ILE A 78 3.26 -5.79 -10.34
C ILE A 78 4.16 -4.84 -9.54
N ASN A 79 5.28 -5.35 -9.04
CA ASN A 79 6.24 -4.58 -8.26
C ASN A 79 7.47 -4.27 -9.14
N LEU A 80 7.81 -2.98 -9.29
CA LEU A 80 8.96 -2.54 -10.07
C LEU A 80 9.95 -1.79 -9.19
N ASP A 81 11.24 -2.07 -9.33
CA ASP A 81 12.26 -1.33 -8.61
C ASP A 81 12.32 0.12 -9.11
N VAL A 82 12.32 1.05 -8.15
CA VAL A 82 12.38 2.49 -8.43
C VAL A 82 13.45 3.17 -7.58
N GLY A 83 14.15 4.13 -8.19
CA GLY A 83 15.18 4.90 -7.52
C GLY A 83 14.60 5.81 -6.44
N ASN A 84 15.21 5.82 -5.26
CA ASN A 84 14.89 6.77 -4.21
C ASN A 84 15.81 8.00 -4.34
N ARG A 85 15.25 9.18 -4.58
CA ARG A 85 16.02 10.44 -4.68
C ARG A 85 15.94 11.22 -3.37
N PRO A 86 17.04 11.82 -2.89
CA PRO A 86 17.00 12.66 -1.71
C PRO A 86 16.14 13.91 -1.97
N ARG A 87 15.46 14.37 -0.93
CA ARG A 87 14.76 15.66 -0.95
C ARG A 87 15.81 16.77 -1.05
N LEU A 88 15.62 17.70 -2.00
CA LEU A 88 16.56 18.82 -2.21
C LEU A 88 16.26 20.01 -1.31
N SER A 89 14.99 20.24 -0.93
CA SER A 89 14.56 21.39 -0.14
C SER A 89 13.34 21.11 0.74
N GLY A 90 13.17 21.95 1.77
CA GLY A 90 12.08 21.88 2.75
C GLY A 90 12.29 20.87 3.88
N SER A 91 11.47 20.97 4.94
CA SER A 91 11.50 20.07 6.10
C SER A 91 10.42 18.98 6.02
N SER A 92 10.67 17.86 6.69
CA SER A 92 9.66 16.80 6.83
C SER A 92 8.55 17.27 7.77
N LYS A 93 7.31 17.26 7.30
CA LYS A 93 6.10 17.52 8.12
C LYS A 93 5.56 16.26 8.82
N TYR A 94 6.30 15.15 8.75
CA TYR A 94 5.82 13.86 9.23
C TYR A 94 6.38 13.50 10.60
N ASN A 95 5.48 13.26 11.57
CA ASN A 95 5.81 12.63 12.84
C ASN A 95 5.68 11.10 12.71
N ASN A 96 6.78 10.38 12.89
CA ASN A 96 6.84 8.93 12.66
C ASN A 96 5.96 8.13 13.62
N LEU A 97 5.84 8.56 14.88
CA LEU A 97 5.04 7.86 15.90
C LEU A 97 3.55 7.99 15.61
N ASN A 98 3.09 9.23 15.37
CA ASN A 98 1.68 9.48 15.08
C ASN A 98 1.25 8.76 13.79
N ARG A 99 2.13 8.74 12.77
CA ARG A 99 1.89 7.99 11.53
C ARG A 99 1.77 6.49 11.74
N ALA A 100 2.56 5.92 12.65
CA ALA A 100 2.52 4.49 12.95
C ALA A 100 1.20 4.10 13.64
N LEU A 101 0.75 4.90 14.61
CA LEU A 101 -0.51 4.68 15.33
C LEU A 101 -1.72 4.76 14.39
N VAL A 102 -1.79 5.84 13.57
CA VAL A 102 -2.84 5.98 12.56
C VAL A 102 -2.79 4.82 11.56
N GLY A 103 -1.60 4.41 11.12
CA GLY A 103 -1.45 3.28 10.20
C GLY A 103 -1.90 1.93 10.77
N LEU A 104 -1.74 1.72 12.08
CA LEU A 104 -2.23 0.52 12.77
C LEU A 104 -3.75 0.52 12.88
N TYR A 105 -4.34 1.66 13.24
CA TYR A 105 -5.80 1.84 13.28
C TYR A 105 -6.43 1.67 11.89
N ASP A 106 -5.90 2.32 10.87
CA ASP A 106 -6.40 2.18 9.49
C ASP A 106 -6.33 0.72 9.03
N MET A 107 -5.31 -0.03 9.45
CA MET A 107 -5.14 -1.43 9.07
C MET A 107 -6.24 -2.33 9.64
N THR A 108 -6.65 -2.14 10.89
CA THR A 108 -7.79 -2.89 11.46
C THR A 108 -9.09 -2.53 10.72
N GLY A 109 -9.28 -1.25 10.40
CA GLY A 109 -10.38 -0.77 9.57
C GLY A 109 -10.43 -1.41 8.19
N VAL A 110 -9.29 -1.50 7.48
CA VAL A 110 -9.23 -2.12 6.15
C VAL A 110 -9.46 -3.63 6.21
N ILE A 111 -8.99 -4.32 7.26
CA ILE A 111 -9.30 -5.76 7.44
C ILE A 111 -10.81 -5.96 7.59
N TRP A 112 -11.46 -5.15 8.43
CA TRP A 112 -12.90 -5.18 8.59
C TRP A 112 -13.63 -4.87 7.27
N LEU A 113 -13.18 -3.82 6.56
CA LEU A 113 -13.76 -3.38 5.30
C LEU A 113 -13.70 -4.49 4.24
N ARG A 114 -12.52 -5.09 4.02
CA ARG A 114 -12.36 -6.21 3.08
C ARG A 114 -13.27 -7.39 3.42
N ARG A 115 -13.44 -7.72 4.72
CA ARG A 115 -14.34 -8.80 5.14
C ARG A 115 -15.81 -8.50 4.86
N ARG A 116 -16.21 -7.23 4.83
CA ARG A 116 -17.60 -6.80 4.61
C ARG A 116 -17.90 -6.49 3.14
N THR A 117 -16.90 -6.10 2.37
CA THR A 117 -17.03 -5.81 0.94
C THR A 117 -17.15 -7.11 0.14
N ARG A 118 -18.32 -7.34 -0.45
CA ARG A 118 -18.52 -8.37 -1.48
C ARG A 118 -18.19 -7.74 -2.83
N VAL A 119 -17.14 -8.22 -3.47
CA VAL A 119 -16.81 -7.83 -4.84
C VAL A 119 -17.74 -8.61 -5.78
N PRO A 120 -18.60 -7.94 -6.56
CA PRO A 120 -19.42 -8.63 -7.55
C PRO A 120 -18.47 -9.34 -8.53
N ARG A 121 -18.59 -10.66 -8.65
CA ARG A 121 -17.99 -11.35 -9.79
C ARG A 121 -18.82 -10.96 -11.00
N ALA A 122 -18.20 -10.41 -12.04
CA ALA A 122 -18.87 -10.30 -13.32
C ALA A 122 -19.43 -11.71 -13.67
N PRO A 123 -20.73 -11.83 -14.00
CA PRO A 123 -21.28 -13.12 -14.40
C PRO A 123 -20.43 -13.66 -15.56
N ARG A 124 -19.95 -14.90 -15.42
CA ARG A 124 -19.42 -15.64 -16.55
C ARG A 124 -20.63 -16.07 -17.35
N GLU A 125 -20.89 -15.39 -18.47
CA GLU A 125 -21.74 -15.97 -19.51
C GLU A 125 -21.06 -17.27 -19.97
N VAL A 126 -21.79 -18.36 -19.85
CA VAL A 126 -21.43 -19.71 -20.32
C VAL A 126 -22.06 -19.94 -21.66
#